data_AF-D8U652-F1
#
_entry.id   AF-D8U652-F1
#
_cell.length_a   1.000
_cell.length_b   1.000
_cell.length_c   1.000
_cell.angle_alpha   90.00
_cell.angle_beta   90.00
_cell.angle_gamma   90.00
#
_symmetry.space_group_name_H-M   'P 1'
#
loop_
_entity.id
_entity.type
_entity.pdbx_description
1 polymer ?
#
loop_
_entity_poly.entity_id
_entity_poly.type
_entity_poly.pdbx_seq_one_letter_code
_entity_poly.pdbx_strand_id
1 'polypeptide(L)'
;CWICLDDDPHPAPCKCPSYVHRFCLARWQLERLGRREERECRFCGTILPPWQETLLPKRVEPASEAIVNVHAPDGSKHCIPLRPGLAGRRHFMRAVRQALHLPHHAQLEMGFEVAVP
;
A
#
# COMPACT_ATOMS: atom_id res chain seq x y z
N CYS A 1 -13.83 -21.01 16.10
CA CYS A 1 -12.52 -20.35 15.86
C CYS A 1 -11.90 -20.02 17.21
N TRP A 2 -10.66 -20.43 17.51
CA TRP A 2 -10.10 -20.24 18.86
C TRP A 2 -9.76 -18.79 19.24
N ILE A 3 -9.92 -17.83 18.31
CA ILE A 3 -9.70 -16.39 18.57
C ILE A 3 -11.02 -15.67 18.84
N CYS A 4 -11.97 -15.72 17.91
CA CYS A 4 -13.25 -15.00 18.04
C CYS A 4 -14.38 -15.84 18.62
N LEU A 5 -14.17 -17.15 18.78
CA LEU A 5 -15.14 -18.13 19.28
C LEU A 5 -16.31 -18.46 18.33
N ASP A 6 -16.31 -17.96 17.08
CA ASP A 6 -17.35 -18.29 16.08
C ASP A 6 -17.01 -19.53 15.22
N ASP A 7 -18.03 -20.23 14.73
CA ASP A 7 -17.90 -21.53 14.04
C ASP A 7 -18.02 -21.49 12.50
N ASP A 8 -18.02 -20.30 11.88
CA ASP A 8 -18.11 -20.18 10.42
C ASP A 8 -16.98 -20.95 9.72
N PRO A 9 -17.29 -21.98 8.92
CA PRO A 9 -16.28 -22.87 8.34
C PRO A 9 -15.52 -22.19 7.20
N HIS A 10 -14.21 -22.12 7.32
CA HIS A 10 -13.28 -21.67 6.29
C HIS A 10 -12.10 -22.65 6.17
N PRO A 11 -11.34 -22.62 5.07
CA PRO A 11 -10.13 -23.43 4.94
C PRO A 11 -9.17 -23.15 6.10
N ALA A 12 -8.82 -24.18 6.86
CA ALA A 12 -7.85 -24.06 7.94
C ALA A 12 -6.44 -23.81 7.36
N PRO A 13 -5.65 -22.91 7.96
CA PRO A 13 -4.30 -22.61 7.49
C PRO A 13 -3.29 -23.75 7.75
N CYS A 14 -3.65 -24.72 8.57
CA CYS A 14 -2.85 -25.90 8.90
C CYS A 14 -3.75 -27.08 9.31
N LYS A 15 -3.17 -28.26 9.54
CA LYS A 15 -3.90 -29.50 9.93
C LYS A 15 -4.15 -29.64 11.44
N CYS A 16 -4.00 -28.57 12.22
CA CYS A 16 -4.28 -28.64 13.65
C CYS A 16 -5.78 -28.88 13.89
N PRO A 17 -6.14 -29.60 14.97
CA PRO A 17 -7.54 -29.77 15.36
C PRO A 17 -8.20 -28.44 15.75
N SER A 18 -7.41 -27.46 16.19
CA SER A 18 -7.88 -26.12 16.56
C SER A 18 -8.09 -25.25 15.32
N TYR A 19 -9.36 -24.99 15.00
CA TYR A 19 -9.76 -24.14 13.88
C TYR A 19 -9.59 -22.64 14.13
N VAL A 20 -9.17 -21.88 13.10
CA VAL A 20 -9.03 -20.42 13.13
C VAL A 20 -9.39 -19.79 11.79
N HIS A 21 -10.12 -18.68 11.81
CA HIS A 21 -10.38 -17.90 10.60
C HIS A 21 -9.10 -17.25 10.08
N ARG A 22 -8.99 -17.12 8.76
CA ARG A 22 -7.84 -16.46 8.11
C ARG A 22 -7.63 -15.03 8.60
N PHE A 23 -8.71 -14.25 8.75
CA PHE A 23 -8.62 -12.85 9.21
C PHE A 23 -8.23 -12.74 10.69
N CYS A 24 -8.85 -13.56 11.55
CA CYS A 24 -8.49 -13.62 12.97
C CYS A 24 -7.03 -14.03 13.15
N LEU A 25 -6.56 -15.03 12.40
CA LEU A 25 -5.17 -15.46 12.42
C LEU A 25 -4.24 -14.31 12.01
N ALA A 26 -4.55 -13.63 10.91
CA ALA A 26 -3.71 -12.55 10.41
C ALA A 26 -3.59 -11.38 11.41
N ARG A 27 -4.71 -11.02 12.08
CA ARG A 27 -4.69 -10.02 13.17
C ARG A 27 -3.82 -10.48 14.34
N TRP A 28 -3.97 -11.73 14.75
CA TRP A 28 -3.20 -12.28 15.85
C TRP A 28 -1.70 -12.41 15.51
N GLN A 29 -1.33 -12.77 14.27
CA GLN A 29 0.05 -12.74 13.79
C GLN A 29 0.65 -11.32 13.90
N LEU A 30 -0.13 -10.28 13.58
CA LEU A 30 0.31 -8.88 13.70
C LEU A 30 0.60 -8.49 15.16
N GLU A 31 -0.21 -8.94 16.11
CA GLU A 31 0.06 -8.75 17.55
C GLU A 31 1.30 -9.52 18.05
N ARG A 32 1.77 -10.50 17.27
CA ARG A 32 2.92 -11.35 17.58
C ARG A 32 4.15 -11.05 16.71
N LEU A 33 4.20 -9.89 16.06
CA LEU A 33 5.36 -9.46 15.26
C LEU A 33 6.68 -9.64 16.03
N GLY A 34 7.67 -10.21 15.34
CA GLY A 34 8.99 -10.52 15.90
C GLY A 34 9.05 -11.79 16.75
N ARG A 35 7.93 -12.50 16.93
CA ARG A 35 7.88 -13.81 17.60
C ARG A 35 7.68 -14.93 16.58
N ARG A 36 7.88 -16.18 17.00
CA ARG A 36 7.65 -17.36 16.14
C ARG A 36 6.22 -17.38 15.61
N GLU A 37 5.26 -17.01 16.44
CA GLU A 37 3.84 -16.96 16.11
C GLU A 37 3.48 -15.98 14.97
N GLU A 38 4.37 -15.06 14.59
CA GLU A 38 4.19 -14.26 13.38
C GLU A 38 4.10 -15.15 12.14
N ARG A 39 4.88 -16.24 12.10
CA ARG A 39 5.10 -17.06 10.90
C ARG A 39 4.81 -18.54 11.10
N GLU A 40 4.73 -19.01 12.33
CA GLU A 40 4.57 -20.43 12.66
C GLU A 40 3.32 -20.65 13.51
N CYS A 41 2.64 -21.77 13.28
CA CYS A 41 1.51 -22.19 14.10
C CYS A 41 1.97 -22.45 15.54
N ARG A 42 1.30 -21.84 16.52
CA ARG A 42 1.60 -22.04 17.94
C ARG A 42 1.47 -23.49 18.41
N PHE A 43 0.66 -24.30 17.74
CA PHE A 43 0.36 -25.67 18.15
C PHE A 43 1.29 -26.69 17.48
N CYS A 44 1.48 -26.60 16.15
CA CYS A 44 2.26 -27.59 15.40
C CYS A 44 3.55 -27.06 14.77
N GLY A 45 3.85 -25.77 14.90
CA GLY A 45 5.05 -25.14 14.31
C GLY A 45 5.05 -25.05 12.78
N THR A 46 3.98 -25.45 12.10
CA THR A 46 3.88 -25.33 10.63
C THR A 46 3.93 -23.87 10.20
N ILE A 47 4.63 -23.58 9.11
CA ILE A 47 4.69 -22.24 8.52
C ILE A 47 3.28 -21.82 8.07
N LEU A 48 2.83 -20.67 8.56
CA LEU A 48 1.54 -20.08 8.26
C LEU A 48 1.64 -19.10 7.07
N PRO A 49 0.53 -18.85 6.36
CA PRO A 49 0.47 -17.78 5.37
C PRO A 49 0.86 -16.41 5.98
N PRO A 50 1.54 -15.53 5.22
CA PRO A 50 1.83 -14.18 5.66
C PRO A 50 0.55 -13.40 5.96
N TRP A 51 0.50 -12.72 7.11
CA TRP A 51 -0.67 -11.92 7.52
C TRP A 51 -0.99 -10.82 6.50
N GLN A 52 0.02 -10.34 5.78
CA GLN A 52 -0.09 -9.30 4.77
C GLN A 52 -1.06 -9.67 3.65
N GLU A 53 -1.07 -10.94 3.23
CA GLU A 53 -1.97 -11.40 2.15
C GLU A 53 -3.45 -11.30 2.53
N THR A 54 -3.75 -11.19 3.81
CA THR A 54 -5.11 -11.15 4.35
C THR A 54 -5.53 -9.75 4.79
N LEU A 55 -4.62 -9.02 5.46
CA LEU A 55 -4.94 -7.70 6.03
C LEU A 55 -4.60 -6.55 5.09
N LEU A 56 -3.58 -6.70 4.24
CA LEU A 56 -3.29 -5.65 3.28
C LEU A 56 -4.24 -5.82 2.10
N PRO A 57 -4.85 -4.73 1.60
CA PRO A 57 -5.48 -4.79 0.30
C PRO A 57 -4.44 -5.34 -0.68
N LYS A 58 -4.84 -6.29 -1.54
CA LYS A 58 -4.00 -6.74 -2.65
C LYS A 58 -3.41 -5.48 -3.25
N ARG A 59 -2.07 -5.37 -3.26
CA ARG A 59 -1.39 -4.19 -3.79
C ARG A 59 -2.09 -3.88 -5.10
N VAL A 60 -2.83 -2.77 -5.13
CA VAL A 60 -3.22 -2.18 -6.40
C VAL A 60 -1.86 -1.91 -7.01
N GLU A 61 -1.52 -2.64 -8.06
CA GLU A 61 -0.30 -2.36 -8.80
C GLU A 61 -0.29 -0.85 -9.02
N PRO A 62 0.72 -0.11 -8.52
CA PRO A 62 0.74 1.32 -8.70
C PRO A 62 0.58 1.53 -10.20
N ALA A 63 -0.47 2.26 -10.59
CA ALA A 63 -0.78 2.48 -12.00
C ALA A 63 0.53 2.83 -12.70
N SER A 64 0.89 2.02 -13.70
CA SER A 64 2.23 2.03 -14.30
C SER A 64 2.64 3.43 -14.74
N GLU A 65 1.66 4.26 -15.09
CA GLU A 65 1.79 5.69 -15.37
C GLU A 65 0.55 6.44 -14.86
N ALA A 66 0.73 7.31 -13.87
CA ALA A 66 -0.27 8.32 -13.53
C ALA A 66 0.06 9.61 -14.28
N ILE A 67 -0.92 10.34 -14.78
CA ILE A 67 -0.70 11.64 -15.43
C ILE A 67 -1.21 12.74 -14.51
N VAL A 68 -0.37 13.76 -14.27
CA VAL A 68 -0.76 14.96 -13.51
C VAL A 68 -0.92 16.12 -14.48
N ASN A 69 -2.04 16.82 -14.39
CA ASN A 69 -2.28 18.05 -15.14
C ASN A 69 -1.73 19.23 -14.34
N VAL A 70 -0.82 19.98 -14.95
CA VAL A 70 -0.23 21.19 -14.39
C VAL A 70 -0.75 22.38 -15.17
N HIS A 71 -1.34 23.33 -14.45
CA HIS A 71 -1.90 24.55 -15.03
C HIS A 71 -0.93 25.70 -14.80
N ALA A 72 -0.54 26.37 -15.88
CA ALA A 72 0.31 27.53 -15.84
C ALA A 72 -0.52 28.81 -15.60
N PRO A 73 0.10 29.90 -15.10
CA PRO A 73 -0.58 31.18 -14.93
C PRO A 73 -1.11 31.79 -16.24
N ASP A 74 -0.53 31.43 -17.38
CA ASP A 74 -0.98 31.84 -18.71
C ASP A 74 -2.21 31.03 -19.22
N GLY A 75 -2.73 30.12 -18.40
CA GLY A 75 -3.86 29.25 -18.71
C GLY A 75 -3.49 27.98 -19.47
N SER A 76 -2.22 27.78 -19.83
CA SER A 76 -1.78 26.56 -20.51
C SER A 76 -1.82 25.34 -19.57
N LYS A 77 -2.08 24.17 -20.17
CA LYS A 77 -2.19 22.89 -19.46
C LYS A 77 -1.09 21.95 -19.94
N HIS A 78 -0.32 21.42 -19.00
CA HIS A 78 0.73 20.46 -19.26
C HIS A 78 0.41 19.11 -18.60
N CYS A 79 0.33 18.06 -19.41
CA CYS A 79 0.14 16.69 -18.92
C CYS A 79 1.52 16.07 -18.65
N ILE A 80 1.86 15.82 -17.39
CA ILE A 80 3.17 15.32 -17.00
C ILE A 80 3.02 13.90 -16.41
N PRO A 81 3.74 12.90 -16.96
CA PRO A 81 3.72 11.55 -16.42
C PRO A 81 4.41 11.51 -15.06
N LEU A 82 3.78 10.83 -14.12
CA LEU A 82 4.23 10.57 -12.77
C LEU A 82 4.69 9.12 -12.66
N ARG A 83 5.92 8.95 -12.18
CA ARG A 83 6.49 7.65 -11.85
C ARG A 83 6.61 7.52 -10.33
N PRO A 84 6.42 6.33 -9.77
CA PRO A 84 6.59 6.12 -8.33
C PRO A 84 8.07 6.30 -7.90
N GLY A 85 8.24 6.63 -6.62
CA GLY A 85 9.56 6.70 -5.96
C GLY A 85 10.33 8.02 -6.14
N LEU A 86 11.49 8.11 -5.49
CA LEU A 86 12.33 9.32 -5.43
C LEU A 86 12.83 9.77 -6.82
N ALA A 87 13.18 8.81 -7.69
CA ALA A 87 13.58 9.09 -9.06
C ALA A 87 12.42 9.71 -9.86
N GLY A 88 11.21 9.18 -9.68
CA GLY A 88 9.99 9.72 -10.31
C GLY A 88 9.67 11.13 -9.84
N ARG A 89 9.78 11.40 -8.53
CA ARG A 89 9.64 12.77 -7.98
C ARG A 89 10.63 13.75 -8.62
N ARG A 90 11.90 13.38 -8.72
CA ARG A 90 12.93 14.25 -9.34
C ARG A 90 12.64 14.54 -10.81
N HIS A 91 12.20 13.52 -11.55
CA HIS A 91 11.84 13.67 -12.96
C HIS A 91 10.63 14.60 -13.12
N PHE A 92 9.59 14.37 -12.33
CA PHE A 92 8.38 15.18 -12.33
C PHE A 92 8.67 16.66 -12.03
N MET A 93 9.40 16.95 -10.95
CA MET A 93 9.75 18.34 -10.59
C MET A 93 10.55 19.06 -11.69
N ARG A 94 11.42 18.33 -12.40
CA ARG A 94 12.17 18.87 -13.54
C ARG A 94 11.24 19.20 -14.71
N ALA A 95 10.32 18.28 -15.03
CA ALA A 95 9.35 18.48 -16.10
C ALA A 95 8.41 19.66 -15.82
N VAL A 96 7.95 19.83 -14.57
CA VAL A 96 7.13 20.98 -14.17
C VAL A 96 7.89 22.29 -14.38
N ARG A 97 9.16 22.37 -13.94
CA ARG A 97 9.98 23.57 -14.14
C ARG A 97 10.18 23.92 -15.60
N GLN A 98 10.40 22.91 -16.45
CA GLN A 98 10.56 23.10 -17.89
C GLN A 98 9.27 23.58 -18.54
N ALA A 99 8.15 22.93 -18.22
CA ALA A 99 6.82 23.27 -18.74
C ALA A 99 6.43 24.71 -18.40
N LEU A 100 6.64 25.10 -17.14
CA LEU A 100 6.28 26.43 -16.62
C LEU A 100 7.36 27.49 -16.84
N HIS A 101 8.45 27.18 -17.54
CA HIS A 101 9.59 28.07 -17.77
C HIS A 101 10.12 28.74 -16.49
N LEU A 102 10.14 27.99 -15.38
CA LEU A 102 10.50 28.53 -14.07
C LEU A 102 12.02 28.73 -13.95
N PRO A 103 12.49 29.87 -13.40
CA PRO A 103 13.90 30.08 -13.11
C PRO A 103 14.47 29.01 -12.15
N HIS A 104 15.76 28.71 -12.26
CA HIS A 104 16.42 27.73 -11.40
C HIS A 104 16.29 28.03 -9.90
N HIS A 105 16.22 29.32 -9.54
CA HIS A 105 16.09 29.79 -8.17
C HIS A 105 14.64 29.83 -7.65
N ALA A 106 13.64 29.59 -8.51
CA ALA A 106 12.26 29.56 -8.07
C ALA A 106 12.02 28.38 -7.12
N GLN A 107 11.44 28.67 -5.95
CA GLN A 107 10.93 27.62 -5.06
C GLN A 107 9.60 27.12 -5.62
N LEU A 108 9.48 25.79 -5.68
CA LEU A 108 8.30 25.12 -6.22
C LEU A 108 7.64 24.38 -5.07
N GLU A 109 6.50 24.91 -4.63
CA GLU A 109 5.66 24.32 -3.61
C GLU A 109 4.41 23.74 -4.29
N MET A 110 4.04 22.52 -3.93
CA MET A 110 2.91 21.81 -4.54
C MET A 110 1.97 21.36 -3.42
N GLY A 111 0.76 21.90 -3.42
CA GLY A 111 -0.36 21.40 -2.62
C GLY A 111 -1.12 20.32 -3.37
N PHE A 112 -1.54 19.27 -2.66
CA PHE A 112 -2.45 18.27 -3.19
C PHE A 112 -3.77 18.39 -2.44
N GLU A 113 -4.83 18.72 -3.15
CA GLU A 113 -6.19 18.70 -2.63
C GLU A 113 -6.92 17.50 -3.20
N VAL A 114 -7.52 16.71 -2.31
CA VAL A 114 -8.39 15.59 -2.67
C VAL A 114 -9.79 15.98 -2.25
N ALA A 115 -10.64 16.30 -3.23
CA ALA A 115 -12.07 16.42 -2.99
C ALA A 115 -12.66 15.00 -2.95
N VAL A 116 -13.14 14.60 -1.78
CA VAL A 116 -13.99 13.41 -1.65
C VAL A 116 -15.43 13.87 -1.87
N PRO A 117 -16.23 13.19 -2.72
CA PRO A 117 -17.63 13.55 -2.96
C PRO A 117 -18.49 13.46 -1.69
#